data_AF-A0A3D2MH04-F1
#
_entry.id   AF-A0A3D2MH04-F1
#
_cell.length_a   1.000
_cell.length_b   1.000
_cell.length_c   1.000
_cell.angle_alpha   90.00
_cell.angle_beta   90.00
_cell.angle_gamma   90.00
#
_symmetry.space_group_name_H-M   'P 1'
#
loop_
_entity.id
_entity.type
_entity.pdbx_description
1 polymer ?
#
loop_
_entity_poly.entity_id
_entity_poly.type
_entity_poly.pdbx_seq_one_letter_code
_entity_poly.pdbx_strand_id
1 'polypeptide(L)' 'VEVSGDLRHAKVFVSVMGSPEEQAATMKGLKHASGYLRHELADRSTLRYMPELVFKLDTSIAEGARVLEL' A
#
# COMPACT_ATOMS: atom_id res chain seq x y z
N VAL A 1 7.44 0.39 1.23
CA VAL A 1 6.53 1.35 1.92
C VAL A 1 7.28 2.65 2.07
N GLU A 2 6.67 3.78 1.72
CA GLU A 2 7.27 5.11 1.81
C GLU A 2 6.47 5.92 2.83
N VAL A 3 7.14 6.49 3.84
CA VAL A 3 6.51 7.34 4.84
C VAL A 3 6.92 8.78 4.56
N SER A 4 5.93 9.69 4.56
CA SER A 4 6.19 11.12 4.42
C SER A 4 7.08 11.62 5.56
N GLY A 5 7.92 12.62 5.29
CA GLY A 5 8.82 13.22 6.29
C GLY A 5 8.09 13.87 7.47
N ASP A 6 6.81 14.21 7.29
CA ASP A 6 5.92 14.71 8.35
C ASP A 6 5.27 13.58 9.17
N LEU A 7 5.53 12.31 8.85
CA LEU A 7 4.96 11.11 9.46
C LEU A 7 3.42 11.08 9.49
N ARG A 8 2.74 11.89 8.66
CA ARG A 8 1.27 11.93 8.60
C ARG A 8 0.70 10.94 7.60
N HIS A 9 1.48 10.59 6.58
CA HIS A 9 1.05 9.71 5.50
C HIS A 9 2.07 8.60 5.28
N ALA A 10 1.58 7.37 5.13
CA ALA A 10 2.37 6.20 4.76
C ALA A 10 1.81 5.60 3.46
N LYS A 11 2.59 5.69 2.39
CA LYS A 11 2.28 5.06 1.10
C LYS A 11 2.69 3.59 1.13
N VAL A 12 1.69 2.72 1.04
CA VAL A 12 1.86 1.27 0.97
C VAL A 12 1.70 0.84 -0.48
N PHE A 13 2.80 0.39 -1.08
CA PHE A 13 2.80 -0.17 -2.43
C PHE A 13 2.37 -1.64 -2.35
N VAL A 14 1.37 -2.00 -3.14
CA VAL A 14 0.78 -3.34 -3.15
C VAL A 14 0.91 -3.90 -4.56
N SER A 15 1.58 -5.03 -4.68
CA SER A 15 1.56 -5.80 -5.91
C SER A 15 0.49 -6.87 -5.82
N VAL A 16 -0.43 -6.88 -6.79
CA VAL A 16 -1.49 -7.88 -6.90
C VAL A 16 -1.24 -8.64 -8.19
N MET A 17 -0.86 -9.92 -8.06
CA MET A 17 -0.73 -10.82 -9.21
C MET A 17 -2.14 -11.22 -9.67
N GLY A 18 -2.64 -10.53 -10.69
CA GLY A 18 -3.99 -10.73 -11.22
C GLY A 18 -4.32 -9.77 -12.35
N SER A 19 -5.49 -9.95 -12.93
CA SER A 19 -6.05 -9.07 -13.97
C SER A 19 -6.30 -7.64 -13.46
N PRO A 20 -6.38 -6.63 -14.34
CA PRO A 20 -6.66 -5.24 -13.93
C PRO A 20 -7.94 -5.09 -13.09
N GLU A 21 -8.95 -5.93 -13.34
CA GLU A 21 -10.20 -5.94 -12.57
C GLU A 21 -9.99 -6.45 -11.14
N GLU A 22 -9.22 -7.53 -10.96
CA GLU A 22 -8.87 -8.06 -9.64
C GLU A 22 -7.98 -7.09 -8.86
N GLN A 23 -7.08 -6.39 -9.55
CA GLN A 23 -6.27 -5.33 -8.95
C GLN A 23 -7.17 -4.20 -8.44
N ALA A 24 -8.11 -3.72 -9.25
CA ALA A 24 -9.06 -2.67 -8.84
C ALA A 24 -9.96 -3.11 -7.68
N ALA A 25 -10.47 -4.34 -7.72
CA ALA A 25 -11.28 -4.91 -6.64
C ALA A 25 -10.48 -5.03 -5.33
N THR A 26 -9.24 -5.51 -5.40
CA THR A 26 -8.32 -5.62 -4.26
C THR A 26 -8.01 -4.24 -3.67
N MET A 27 -7.71 -3.26 -4.51
CA MET A 27 -7.45 -1.88 -4.07
C MET A 27 -8.67 -1.25 -3.38
N LYS A 28 -9.87 -1.52 -3.90
CA LYS A 28 -11.12 -1.09 -3.25
C LYS A 28 -11.27 -1.75 -1.88
N GLY A 29 -11.04 -3.07 -1.79
CA GLY A 29 -11.06 -3.82 -0.54
C GLY A 29 -10.07 -3.26 0.49
N LEU A 30 -8.82 -3.01 0.08
CA LEU A 30 -7.80 -2.42 0.93
C LEU A 30 -8.16 -1.01 1.40
N LYS A 31 -8.76 -0.20 0.52
CA LYS A 31 -9.25 1.14 0.91
C LYS A 31 -10.34 1.05 1.97
N HIS A 32 -11.27 0.09 1.87
CA HIS A 32 -12.28 -0.14 2.91
C HIS A 32 -11.67 -0.71 4.21
N ALA A 33 -10.68 -1.60 4.10
CA ALA A 33 -9.98 -2.17 5.25
C ALA A 33 -8.96 -1.21 5.90
N SER A 34 -8.65 -0.08 5.27
CA SER A 34 -7.66 0.89 5.73
C SER A 34 -7.85 1.32 7.20
N GLY A 35 -9.09 1.59 7.61
CA GLY A 35 -9.41 1.98 8.99
C GLY A 35 -9.16 0.86 10.00
N TYR A 36 -9.54 -0.37 9.65
CA TYR A 36 -9.28 -1.55 10.48
C TYR A 36 -7.78 -1.83 10.60
N LEU A 37 -7.05 -1.81 9.48
CA LEU A 37 -5.59 -1.99 9.45
C LEU A 37 -4.88 -0.90 10.26
N ARG A 38 -5.36 0.34 10.16
CA ARG A 38 -4.83 1.45 10.96
C ARG A 38 -5.02 1.22 12.45
N HIS A 39 -6.17 0.70 12.87
CA HIS A 39 -6.45 0.39 14.28
C HIS A 39 -5.56 -0.74 14.79
N GLU A 40 -5.51 -1.88 14.08
CA GLU A 40 -4.65 -3.01 14.43
C GLU A 40 -3.16 -2.63 14.48
N LEU A 41 -2.69 -1.82 13.53
CA LEU A 41 -1.32 -1.34 13.53
C LEU A 41 -1.08 -0.35 14.67
N ALA A 42 -2.07 0.45 15.06
CA ALA A 42 -1.93 1.41 16.15
C ALA A 42 -1.80 0.68 17.49
N ASP A 43 -2.57 -0.38 17.69
CA ASP A 43 -2.53 -1.18 18.92
C ASP A 43 -1.22 -1.96 19.06
N ARG A 44 -0.58 -2.33 17.95
CA ARG A 44 0.68 -3.09 17.93
C ARG A 44 1.93 -2.22 17.80
N SER A 45 1.78 -0.92 17.55
CA SER A 45 2.89 0.01 17.33
C SER A 45 3.05 0.98 18.49
N THR A 46 4.28 1.39 18.81
CA THR A 46 4.56 2.41 19.83
C THR A 46 4.37 3.84 19.32
N LEU A 47 3.85 4.01 18.08
CA LEU A 47 3.64 5.32 17.48
C LEU A 47 2.50 6.07 18.18
N ARG A 48 2.80 7.31 18.59
CA ARG A 48 1.82 8.22 19.20
C ARG A 48 0.64 8.54 18.27
N TYR A 49 0.91 8.58 16.96
CA TYR A 49 -0.11 8.78 15.93
C TYR A 49 0.18 7.82 14.77
N MET A 50 -0.81 7.00 14.42
CA MET A 50 -0.72 6.16 13.23
C MET A 50 -0.98 7.02 11.99
N PRO A 51 -0.03 7.12 11.03
CA PRO A 51 -0.23 7.81 9.77
C PRO A 51 -1.41 7.26 8.98
N GLU A 52 -1.94 8.07 8.07
CA GLU A 52 -2.92 7.59 7.10
C GLU A 52 -2.25 6.65 6.09
N LEU A 53 -2.83 5.47 5.93
CA LEU A 53 -2.38 4.45 4.98
C LEU A 53 -2.93 4.76 3.60
N VAL A 54 -2.04 5.11 2.67
CA VAL A 54 -2.36 5.36 1.28
C VAL A 54 -1.89 4.17 0.46
N PHE A 55 -2.82 3.33 0.00
CA PHE A 55 -2.49 2.19 -0.85
C PHE A 55 -2.27 2.65 -2.29
N LYS A 56 -1.19 2.19 -2.91
CA LYS A 56 -0.92 2.34 -4.35
C LYS A 56 -0.57 1.00 -4.94
N LEU A 57 -1.04 0.73 -6.16
CA LEU A 57 -0.56 -0.42 -6.91
C LEU A 57 0.90 -0.20 -7.27
N ASP A 58 1.71 -1.22 -7.03
CA ASP A 58 3.09 -1.27 -7.46
C ASP A 58 3.13 -1.57 -8.95
N THR A 59 3.15 -0.52 -9.78
CA THR A 59 3.33 -0.63 -11.22
C THR A 59 4.80 -0.86 -11.60
N SER A 60 5.73 -0.76 -10.66
CA SER A 60 7.16 -0.88 -10.94
C SER A 60 7.60 -2.32 -11.23
N ILE A 61 6.82 -3.33 -10.82
CA ILE A 61 7.08 -4.73 -11.23
C ILE A 61 6.87 -4.91 -12.75
N ALA A 62 5.90 -4.21 -13.35
CA ALA A 62 5.65 -4.28 -14.80
C ALA A 62 6.76 -3.61 -15.62
N GLU A 63 7.49 -2.65 -15.05
CA GLU A 63 8.67 -2.05 -15.69
C GLU A 63 9.97 -2.81 -15.39
N GLY A 64 10.15 -3.36 -14.19
CA GLY A 64 11.36 -4.12 -13.82
C GLY A 64 11.59 -5.36 -14.68
N ALA A 65 10.53 -6.04 -15.10
CA ALA A 65 10.60 -7.17 -16.02
C ALA A 65 11.10 -6.78 -17.43
N ARG A 66 10.97 -5.50 -17.82
CA ARG A 66 11.41 -4.99 -19.12
C ARG A 66 12.90 -4.60 -19.13
N VAL A 67 13.49 -4.38 -17.94
CA VAL A 67 14.90 -3.99 -17.78
C VAL A 67 15.82 -5.20 -17.59
N LEU A 68 15.29 -6.34 -17.12
CA LEU A 68 16.03 -7.60 -16.96
C LEU A 68 16.25 -8.38 -18.27
N GLU A 69 15.81 -7.84 -19.42
CA GLU A 69 16.01 -8.41 -20.77
C GLU A 69 17.12 -7.72 -21.59
N LEU A 70 17.93 -6.83 -20.99
CA LEU A 70 19.12 -6.21 -21.62
C LEU A 70 20.41 -6.74 -21.01
#